data_AF-A0A2H0VZ09-F1
#
_entry.id   AF-A0A2H0VZ09-F1
#
_cell.length_a   1.000
_cell.length_b   1.000
_cell.length_c   1.000
_cell.angle_alpha   90.00
_cell.angle_beta   90.00
_cell.angle_gamma   90.00
#
_symmetry.space_group_name_H-M   'P 1'
#
loop_
_entity.id
_entity.type
_entity.pdbx_description
1 polymer ?
#
loop_
_entity_poly.entity_id
_entity_poly.type
_entity_poly.pdbx_seq_one_letter_code
_entity_poly.pdbx_strand_id
1 'polypeptide(L)'
;MPELGLRQGMKLEQLLYMPSVVSIATMELTQQQIIELVGEILSDIEDGKFDDKKGGKGNYFDTQAFRDKSKTKAAQNIDNLDPEFAIGNDLSVQPITSETRAKIVEALESLERMGPVSFSQIFSQRLLKTLDWTTDARHRILQHLVGVQSEYILTPDNKILLNPQTQDDVAEVVELTASSVSRLVKFLKVSFPDDSVHPVSSLIPGHQIDRIKGEYLLGLLKDDADLYHPERGWKKSSKVLAREISSRFGFEFAPRTVRKYIANLGEQKDYGNKAKENIARIDAIIAEYMERPDLFDSKLGAWKLPAKNIRRLIREERGMVIPKQWIEALTFENCNQSQENLPKRAFSERR
;
A
#
# COMPACT_ATOMS: atom_id res chain seq x y z
N MET A 1 -21.68 29.37 28.51
CA MET A 1 -22.02 28.59 27.29
C MET A 1 -20.73 28.36 26.52
N PRO A 2 -20.47 27.15 26.01
CA PRO A 2 -19.17 26.82 25.42
C PRO A 2 -19.03 27.44 24.03
N GLU A 3 -17.88 28.04 23.78
CA GLU A 3 -17.43 28.59 22.50
C GLU A 3 -17.18 27.43 21.52
N LEU A 4 -18.02 27.32 20.50
CA LEU A 4 -17.76 26.46 19.35
C LEU A 4 -16.64 27.11 18.53
N GLY A 5 -15.43 26.56 18.70
CA GLY A 5 -14.27 26.88 17.89
C GLY A 5 -14.53 26.63 16.41
N LEU A 6 -14.86 27.70 15.71
CA LEU A 6 -14.71 27.84 14.26
C LEU A 6 -13.23 27.64 13.93
N ARG A 7 -12.85 26.39 13.61
CA ARG A 7 -11.57 26.11 12.97
C ARG A 7 -11.57 26.80 11.60
N GLN A 8 -10.90 27.93 11.55
CA GLN A 8 -10.32 28.58 10.37
C GLN A 8 -9.63 27.51 9.50
N GLY A 9 -9.71 27.51 8.17
CA GLY A 9 -10.38 28.42 7.26
C GLY A 9 -10.64 27.73 5.92
N MET A 10 -11.88 27.84 5.44
CA MET A 10 -12.14 27.82 4.00
C MET A 10 -12.08 29.28 3.55
N LYS A 11 -11.26 29.59 2.54
CA LYS A 11 -11.25 30.93 1.91
C LYS A 11 -12.71 31.26 1.53
N LEU A 12 -13.18 32.48 1.79
CA LEU A 12 -14.58 32.90 1.56
C LEU A 12 -15.05 32.63 0.10
N GLU A 13 -14.13 32.60 -0.85
CA GLU A 13 -14.34 32.24 -2.26
C GLU A 13 -14.75 30.76 -2.45
N GLN A 14 -14.30 29.85 -1.60
CA GLN A 14 -14.70 28.42 -1.61
C GLN A 14 -16.12 28.19 -1.04
N LEU A 15 -16.65 29.12 -0.24
CA LEU A 15 -18.02 29.05 0.29
C LEU A 15 -19.06 29.57 -0.73
N LEU A 16 -18.69 30.53 -1.58
CA LEU A 16 -19.51 30.98 -2.72
C LEU A 16 -19.54 29.97 -3.87
N TYR A 17 -18.58 29.03 -3.88
CA TYR A 17 -18.50 27.87 -4.77
C TYR A 17 -18.51 26.57 -3.97
N MET A 18 -19.42 26.43 -2.98
CA MET A 18 -19.60 25.10 -2.37
C MET A 18 -19.82 24.10 -3.51
N PRO A 19 -18.95 23.09 -3.67
CA PRO A 19 -19.14 22.09 -4.70
C PRO A 19 -20.50 21.49 -4.43
N SER A 20 -21.42 21.64 -5.39
CA SER A 20 -22.72 21.00 -5.26
C SER A 20 -22.50 19.50 -5.05
N VAL A 21 -23.50 18.77 -4.55
CA VAL A 21 -23.39 17.31 -4.37
C VAL A 21 -22.87 16.64 -5.66
N VAL A 22 -23.20 17.22 -6.82
CA VAL A 22 -22.65 16.92 -8.15
C VAL A 22 -21.14 17.02 -8.22
N SER A 23 -20.58 18.17 -7.85
CA SER A 23 -19.15 18.42 -7.97
C SER A 23 -18.37 17.46 -7.07
N ILE A 24 -18.85 17.17 -5.86
CA ILE A 24 -18.19 16.18 -4.99
C ILE A 24 -18.27 14.77 -5.59
N ALA A 25 -19.43 14.38 -6.15
CA ALA A 25 -19.64 13.03 -6.69
C ALA A 25 -18.91 12.78 -8.02
N THR A 26 -18.70 13.82 -8.82
CA THR A 26 -18.04 13.73 -10.14
C THR A 26 -16.52 13.86 -10.07
N MET A 27 -15.97 14.47 -9.01
CA MET A 27 -14.51 14.61 -8.83
C MET A 27 -13.74 13.28 -8.80
N GLU A 28 -14.37 12.21 -8.33
CA GLU A 28 -13.78 10.87 -8.30
C GLU A 28 -13.95 10.13 -9.62
N LEU A 29 -14.84 10.57 -10.51
CA LEU A 29 -15.13 9.88 -11.77
C LEU A 29 -14.15 10.28 -12.87
N THR A 30 -13.76 9.31 -13.69
CA THR A 30 -13.07 9.59 -14.94
C THR A 30 -14.02 10.18 -15.98
N GLN A 31 -13.49 10.87 -17.00
CA GLN A 31 -14.33 11.43 -18.05
C GLN A 31 -15.15 10.34 -18.78
N GLN A 32 -14.60 9.14 -18.95
CA GLN A 32 -15.31 7.99 -19.51
C GLN A 32 -16.47 7.53 -18.62
N GLN A 33 -16.25 7.38 -17.32
CA GLN A 33 -17.31 7.03 -16.36
C GLN A 33 -18.41 8.10 -16.30
N ILE A 34 -18.05 9.37 -16.55
CA ILE A 34 -19.02 10.46 -16.63
C ILE A 34 -19.90 10.31 -17.88
N ILE A 35 -19.37 9.92 -19.05
CA ILE A 35 -20.21 9.62 -20.23
C ILE A 35 -21.24 8.55 -19.86
N GLU A 36 -20.78 7.43 -19.31
CA GLU A 36 -21.66 6.31 -18.97
C GLU A 36 -22.74 6.74 -17.99
N LEU A 37 -22.35 7.52 -16.97
CA LEU A 37 -23.29 8.08 -16.00
C LEU A 37 -24.29 9.02 -16.67
N VAL A 38 -23.87 9.88 -17.60
CA VAL A 38 -24.77 10.76 -18.35
C VAL A 38 -25.75 9.95 -19.19
N GLY A 39 -25.29 8.90 -19.89
CA GLY A 39 -26.17 8.01 -20.65
C GLY A 39 -27.21 7.29 -19.78
N GLU A 40 -26.81 6.78 -18.62
CA GLU A 40 -27.72 6.16 -17.65
C GLU A 40 -28.75 7.14 -17.07
N ILE A 41 -28.38 8.42 -16.91
CA ILE A 41 -29.27 9.46 -16.41
C ILE A 41 -30.27 9.87 -17.47
N LEU A 42 -29.84 10.04 -18.73
CA LEU A 42 -30.73 10.35 -19.83
C LEU A 42 -31.76 9.24 -20.04
N SER A 43 -31.33 7.98 -20.00
CA SER A 43 -32.24 6.83 -20.06
C SER A 43 -33.25 6.81 -18.91
N ASP A 44 -32.83 7.12 -17.66
CA ASP A 44 -33.76 7.24 -16.54
C ASP A 44 -34.82 8.33 -16.74
N ILE A 45 -34.42 9.47 -17.33
CA ILE A 45 -35.29 10.62 -17.61
C ILE A 45 -36.29 10.24 -18.70
N GLU A 46 -35.83 9.62 -19.79
CA GLU A 46 -36.68 9.15 -20.91
C GLU A 46 -37.67 8.06 -20.45
N ASP A 47 -37.24 7.14 -19.57
CA ASP A 47 -38.09 6.09 -19.02
C ASP A 47 -39.13 6.59 -18.01
N GLY A 48 -39.17 7.90 -17.72
CA GLY A 48 -40.10 8.48 -16.74
C GLY A 48 -39.89 7.99 -15.31
N LYS A 49 -38.73 7.38 -15.01
CA LYS A 49 -38.34 6.92 -13.66
C LYS A 49 -38.12 8.10 -12.71
N PHE A 50 -37.96 9.30 -13.26
CA PHE A 50 -37.96 10.56 -12.54
C PHE A 50 -39.41 11.07 -12.34
N ASP A 51 -40.16 10.40 -11.47
CA ASP A 51 -41.58 10.72 -11.21
C ASP A 51 -41.72 11.86 -10.19
N ASP A 52 -42.33 12.96 -10.62
CA ASP A 52 -42.53 14.29 -9.98
C ASP A 52 -43.52 14.25 -8.78
N LYS A 53 -43.49 13.21 -7.95
CA LYS A 53 -44.56 12.97 -6.96
C LYS A 53 -44.31 13.51 -5.56
N LYS A 54 -43.17 14.13 -5.29
CA LYS A 54 -42.93 14.83 -4.01
C LYS A 54 -42.18 16.14 -4.20
N GLY A 55 -42.89 17.11 -4.77
CA GLY A 55 -42.71 18.53 -4.42
C GLY A 55 -41.33 19.12 -4.72
N GLY A 56 -40.89 18.99 -5.97
CA GLY A 56 -39.74 19.75 -6.45
C GLY A 56 -39.49 19.50 -7.93
N LYS A 57 -39.96 20.42 -8.78
CA LYS A 57 -39.33 20.69 -10.09
C LYS A 57 -37.85 20.96 -9.82
N GLY A 58 -37.02 19.92 -9.87
CA GLY A 58 -35.74 19.91 -9.15
C GLY A 58 -34.65 19.20 -9.94
N ASN A 59 -33.48 19.81 -9.94
CA ASN A 59 -32.23 19.35 -10.54
C ASN A 59 -31.90 17.88 -10.13
N TYR A 60 -31.96 16.91 -11.05
CA TYR A 60 -31.68 15.46 -10.81
C TYR A 60 -30.37 15.23 -10.03
N PHE A 61 -29.40 16.09 -10.27
CA PHE A 61 -28.10 16.16 -9.63
C PHE A 61 -28.11 16.34 -8.10
N ASP A 62 -29.16 16.97 -7.56
CA ASP A 62 -29.29 17.20 -6.13
C ASP A 62 -30.03 16.04 -5.43
N THR A 63 -30.30 14.94 -6.17
CA THR A 63 -30.93 13.74 -5.61
C THR A 63 -29.92 12.74 -5.03
N GLN A 64 -30.39 11.98 -4.04
CA GLN A 64 -29.62 10.87 -3.48
C GLN A 64 -29.36 9.76 -4.52
N ALA A 65 -30.29 9.55 -5.46
CA ALA A 65 -30.14 8.57 -6.54
C ALA A 65 -28.94 8.90 -7.45
N PHE A 66 -28.77 10.16 -7.85
CA PHE A 66 -27.61 10.60 -8.63
C PHE A 66 -26.29 10.33 -7.88
N ARG A 67 -26.26 10.66 -6.58
CA ARG A 67 -25.08 10.43 -5.73
C ARG A 67 -24.73 8.96 -5.63
N ASP A 68 -25.73 8.09 -5.47
CA ASP A 68 -25.51 6.65 -5.33
C ASP A 68 -25.08 6.01 -6.66
N LYS A 69 -25.65 6.43 -7.79
CA LYS A 69 -25.16 6.05 -9.13
C LYS A 69 -23.71 6.46 -9.36
N SER A 70 -23.37 7.71 -9.03
CA SER A 70 -21.99 8.21 -9.15
C SER A 70 -21.01 7.39 -8.31
N LYS A 71 -21.36 7.08 -7.05
CA LYS A 71 -20.52 6.22 -6.19
C LYS A 71 -20.37 4.81 -6.75
N THR A 72 -21.45 4.26 -7.29
CA THR A 72 -21.46 2.91 -7.88
C THR A 72 -20.54 2.87 -9.10
N LYS A 73 -20.62 3.87 -9.97
CA LYS A 73 -19.72 4.02 -11.13
C LYS A 73 -18.26 4.19 -10.73
N ALA A 74 -17.98 5.03 -9.74
CA ALA A 74 -16.62 5.23 -9.24
C ALA A 74 -15.98 3.93 -8.72
N ALA A 75 -16.78 2.99 -8.21
CA ALA A 75 -16.31 1.70 -7.72
C ALA A 75 -16.16 0.62 -8.81
N GLN A 76 -16.69 0.84 -10.01
CA GLN A 76 -16.67 -0.15 -11.10
C GLN A 76 -15.41 -0.01 -11.97
N ASN A 77 -14.82 -1.15 -12.34
CA ASN A 77 -13.80 -1.29 -13.38
C ASN A 77 -12.57 -0.36 -13.26
N ILE A 78 -12.14 -0.04 -12.03
CA ILE A 78 -10.99 0.84 -11.75
C ILE A 78 -9.72 0.40 -12.52
N ASP A 79 -9.50 -0.91 -12.62
CA ASP A 79 -8.31 -1.47 -13.27
C ASP A 79 -8.32 -1.27 -14.80
N ASN A 80 -9.49 -1.13 -15.42
CA ASN A 80 -9.65 -0.98 -16.88
C ASN A 80 -9.86 0.46 -17.33
N LEU A 81 -9.69 1.45 -16.45
CA LEU A 81 -9.81 2.85 -16.84
C LEU A 81 -8.68 3.24 -17.79
N ASP A 82 -9.02 3.96 -18.86
CA ASP A 82 -8.05 4.54 -19.78
C ASP A 82 -7.39 5.80 -19.18
N PRO A 83 -6.14 6.13 -19.56
CA PRO A 83 -5.51 7.38 -19.13
C PRO A 83 -6.22 8.60 -19.72
N GLU A 84 -6.38 9.66 -18.91
CA GLU A 84 -6.97 10.93 -19.37
C GLU A 84 -5.93 11.93 -19.89
N PHE A 85 -4.68 11.75 -19.48
CA PHE A 85 -3.57 12.62 -19.81
C PHE A 85 -2.37 11.80 -20.26
N ALA A 86 -1.55 12.38 -21.11
CA ALA A 86 -0.25 11.86 -21.52
C ALA A 86 0.83 12.87 -21.14
N ILE A 87 1.99 12.38 -20.72
CA ILE A 87 3.19 13.18 -20.47
C ILE A 87 4.14 12.94 -21.65
N GLY A 88 4.47 13.99 -22.38
CA GLY A 88 5.40 13.93 -23.49
C GLY A 88 6.85 13.73 -23.05
N ASN A 89 7.73 13.40 -24.01
CA ASN A 89 9.18 13.33 -23.78
C ASN A 89 9.78 14.66 -23.30
N ASP A 90 9.12 15.77 -23.60
CA ASP A 90 9.46 17.12 -23.14
C ASP A 90 8.86 17.45 -21.75
N LEU A 91 8.25 16.46 -21.10
CA LEU A 91 7.52 16.58 -19.83
C LEU A 91 6.32 17.53 -19.90
N SER A 92 5.81 17.82 -21.10
CA SER A 92 4.53 18.53 -21.24
C SER A 92 3.36 17.60 -20.91
N VAL A 93 2.38 18.09 -20.15
CA VAL A 93 1.13 17.37 -19.89
C VAL A 93 0.15 17.72 -21.00
N GLN A 94 -0.34 16.72 -21.71
CA GLN A 94 -1.37 16.89 -22.74
C GLN A 94 -2.61 16.10 -22.34
N PRO A 95 -3.82 16.70 -22.39
CA PRO A 95 -5.03 15.91 -22.31
C PRO A 95 -5.05 14.94 -23.49
N ILE A 96 -5.30 13.66 -23.21
CA ILE A 96 -5.59 12.71 -24.27
C ILE A 96 -6.98 13.10 -24.75
N THR A 97 -7.03 13.82 -25.87
CA THR A 97 -8.28 14.31 -26.45
C THR A 97 -9.20 13.14 -26.65
N SER A 98 -10.12 12.99 -25.72
CA SER A 98 -11.19 12.03 -25.83
C SER A 98 -12.39 12.83 -26.33
N GLU A 99 -12.98 12.39 -27.46
CA GLU A 99 -14.22 12.92 -28.03
C GLU A 99 -15.38 12.99 -26.99
N THR A 100 -15.17 12.37 -25.84
CA THR A 100 -15.91 12.40 -24.59
C THR A 100 -16.55 13.72 -24.21
N ARG A 101 -15.82 14.86 -24.21
CA ARG A 101 -16.47 16.15 -23.85
C ARG A 101 -17.54 16.52 -24.87
N ALA A 102 -17.27 16.35 -26.16
CA ALA A 102 -18.22 16.64 -27.22
C ALA A 102 -19.44 15.71 -27.14
N LYS A 103 -19.23 14.41 -26.89
CA LYS A 103 -20.29 13.42 -26.69
C LYS A 103 -21.17 13.75 -25.48
N ILE A 104 -20.58 14.22 -24.38
CA ILE A 104 -21.34 14.68 -23.20
C ILE A 104 -22.16 15.92 -23.54
N VAL A 105 -21.57 16.90 -24.23
CA VAL A 105 -22.29 18.11 -24.65
C VAL A 105 -23.49 17.75 -25.55
N GLU A 106 -23.27 16.94 -26.59
CA GLU A 106 -24.30 16.47 -27.50
C GLU A 106 -25.43 15.75 -26.76
N ALA A 107 -25.08 14.83 -25.86
CA ALA A 107 -26.05 14.09 -25.05
C ALA A 107 -26.85 15.00 -24.10
N LEU A 108 -26.27 16.12 -23.65
CA LEU A 108 -26.93 17.08 -22.77
C LEU A 108 -27.75 18.15 -23.51
N GLU A 109 -27.42 18.42 -24.78
CA GLU A 109 -28.14 19.38 -25.63
C GLU A 109 -29.52 18.87 -26.09
N SER A 110 -29.73 17.55 -26.10
CA SER A 110 -31.03 16.93 -26.42
C SER A 110 -32.10 17.15 -25.35
N LEU A 111 -31.73 17.62 -24.16
CA LEU A 111 -32.67 17.86 -23.07
C LEU A 111 -33.44 19.18 -23.26
N GLU A 112 -34.76 19.10 -23.45
CA GLU A 112 -35.63 20.27 -23.59
C GLU A 112 -35.69 21.13 -22.31
N ARG A 113 -35.66 22.46 -22.48
CA ARG A 113 -35.79 23.42 -21.38
C ARG A 113 -37.25 23.63 -20.99
N MET A 114 -37.60 23.29 -19.77
CA MET A 114 -38.90 23.60 -19.17
C MET A 114 -38.90 25.00 -18.53
N GLY A 115 -39.04 26.05 -19.36
CA GLY A 115 -39.30 27.42 -18.91
C GLY A 115 -38.05 28.25 -18.52
N PRO A 116 -38.26 29.47 -17.99
CA PRO A 116 -37.18 30.37 -17.59
C PRO A 116 -36.60 29.94 -16.24
N VAL A 117 -35.43 29.29 -16.27
CA VAL A 117 -34.72 28.83 -15.08
C VAL A 117 -33.35 29.52 -15.02
N SER A 118 -32.87 29.90 -13.83
CA SER A 118 -31.56 30.53 -13.69
C SER A 118 -30.42 29.57 -14.07
N PHE A 119 -29.26 30.09 -14.51
CA PHE A 119 -28.10 29.26 -14.93
C PHE A 119 -27.71 28.23 -13.86
N SER A 120 -27.77 28.64 -12.59
CA SER A 120 -27.46 27.75 -11.47
C SER A 120 -28.49 26.64 -11.31
N GLN A 121 -29.66 26.67 -11.92
CA GLN A 121 -30.66 25.61 -11.76
C GLN A 121 -30.69 24.65 -12.95
N ILE A 122 -29.84 24.85 -13.96
CA ILE A 122 -29.78 24.03 -15.17
C ILE A 122 -28.76 22.89 -14.98
N PHE A 123 -29.25 21.65 -15.00
CA PHE A 123 -28.49 20.41 -14.90
C PHE A 123 -27.28 20.39 -15.84
N SER A 124 -27.52 20.46 -17.14
CA SER A 124 -26.49 20.31 -18.18
C SER A 124 -25.36 21.32 -18.03
N GLN A 125 -25.70 22.59 -17.76
CA GLN A 125 -24.71 23.66 -17.60
C GLN A 125 -23.86 23.50 -16.33
N ARG A 126 -24.45 23.08 -15.21
CA ARG A 126 -23.70 22.79 -13.97
C ARG A 126 -22.74 21.62 -14.14
N LEU A 127 -23.16 20.57 -14.83
CA LEU A 127 -22.30 19.42 -15.12
C LEU A 127 -21.11 19.85 -15.95
N LEU A 128 -21.33 20.50 -17.09
CA LEU A 128 -20.27 20.95 -17.98
C LEU A 128 -19.24 21.83 -17.26
N LYS A 129 -19.72 22.81 -16.47
CA LYS A 129 -18.83 23.65 -15.65
C LYS A 129 -18.00 22.85 -14.63
N THR A 130 -18.60 21.81 -14.05
CA THR A 130 -17.92 20.93 -13.11
C THR A 130 -16.87 20.05 -13.81
N LEU A 131 -17.15 19.59 -15.02
CA LEU A 131 -16.23 18.80 -15.83
C LEU A 131 -15.03 19.61 -16.27
N ASP A 132 -15.28 20.83 -16.77
CA ASP A 132 -14.23 21.77 -17.16
C ASP A 132 -13.33 22.07 -15.93
N TRP A 133 -13.93 22.41 -14.78
CA TRP A 133 -13.18 22.64 -13.54
C TRP A 133 -12.38 21.42 -13.08
N THR A 134 -12.95 20.21 -13.15
CA THR A 134 -12.28 18.96 -12.73
C THR A 134 -11.09 18.67 -13.63
N THR A 135 -11.25 18.85 -14.94
CA THR A 135 -10.18 18.65 -15.93
C THR A 135 -9.06 19.65 -15.71
N ASP A 136 -9.39 20.94 -15.52
CA ASP A 136 -8.41 22.00 -15.25
C ASP A 136 -7.66 21.75 -13.92
N ALA A 137 -8.37 21.31 -12.88
CA ALA A 137 -7.77 20.99 -11.59
C ALA A 137 -6.81 19.78 -11.68
N ARG A 138 -7.22 18.70 -12.38
CA ARG A 138 -6.37 17.54 -12.62
C ARG A 138 -5.14 17.91 -13.44
N HIS A 139 -5.30 18.75 -14.46
CA HIS A 139 -4.19 19.22 -15.28
C HIS A 139 -3.17 20.03 -14.44
N ARG A 140 -3.63 20.96 -13.59
CA ARG A 140 -2.74 21.71 -12.68
C ARG A 140 -2.00 20.81 -11.69
N ILE A 141 -2.69 19.81 -11.12
CA ILE A 141 -2.07 18.80 -10.25
C ILE A 141 -0.98 18.04 -11.01
N LEU A 142 -1.28 17.56 -12.22
CA LEU A 142 -0.33 16.82 -13.04
C LEU A 142 0.88 17.66 -13.44
N GLN A 143 0.69 18.90 -13.87
CA GLN A 143 1.79 19.81 -14.20
C GLN A 143 2.75 19.99 -13.03
N HIS A 144 2.22 20.21 -11.83
CA HIS A 144 3.03 20.30 -10.62
C HIS A 144 3.79 19.00 -10.34
N LEU A 145 3.10 17.86 -10.36
CA LEU A 145 3.70 16.55 -10.11
C LEU A 145 4.78 16.19 -11.12
N VAL A 146 4.59 16.55 -12.40
CA VAL A 146 5.58 16.32 -13.45
C VAL A 146 6.83 17.14 -13.23
N GLY A 147 6.69 18.40 -12.80
CA GLY A 147 7.83 19.23 -12.41
C GLY A 147 8.63 18.62 -11.26
N VAL A 148 7.95 18.09 -10.24
CA VAL A 148 8.60 17.50 -9.06
C VAL A 148 9.16 16.10 -9.33
N GLN A 149 8.48 15.27 -10.13
CA GLN A 149 8.79 13.86 -10.34
C GLN A 149 9.43 13.59 -11.71
N SER A 150 10.01 14.62 -12.34
CA SER A 150 10.55 14.56 -13.70
C SER A 150 11.54 13.40 -13.92
N GLU A 151 12.51 13.22 -13.03
CA GLU A 151 13.49 12.13 -13.12
C GLU A 151 12.85 10.74 -13.06
N TYR A 152 11.88 10.57 -12.15
CA TYR A 152 11.13 9.31 -12.03
C TYR A 152 10.26 9.05 -13.25
N ILE A 153 9.60 10.07 -13.81
CA ILE A 153 8.74 9.92 -15.00
C ILE A 153 9.54 9.48 -16.22
N LEU A 154 10.77 9.98 -16.37
CA LEU A 154 11.67 9.56 -17.45
C LEU A 154 12.26 8.16 -17.24
N THR A 155 12.25 7.64 -16.01
CA THR A 155 12.77 6.32 -15.65
C THR A 155 11.85 5.61 -14.63
N PRO A 156 10.62 5.23 -15.03
CA PRO A 156 9.56 4.78 -14.11
C PRO A 156 9.88 3.52 -13.31
N ASP A 157 10.82 2.70 -13.79
CA ASP A 157 11.29 1.51 -13.07
C ASP A 157 12.19 1.85 -11.88
N ASN A 158 12.77 3.06 -11.82
CA ASN A 158 13.68 3.44 -10.76
C ASN A 158 12.97 4.23 -9.65
N LYS A 159 12.43 3.52 -8.65
CA LYS A 159 11.70 4.13 -7.52
C LYS A 159 12.58 5.02 -6.63
N ILE A 160 13.91 4.97 -6.75
CA ILE A 160 14.83 5.84 -5.99
C ILE A 160 14.65 7.31 -6.40
N LEU A 161 14.31 7.55 -7.67
CA LEU A 161 14.15 8.88 -8.26
C LEU A 161 12.85 9.58 -7.82
N LEU A 162 11.95 8.88 -7.11
CA LEU A 162 10.77 9.50 -6.54
C LEU A 162 11.16 10.54 -5.49
N ASN A 163 10.61 11.74 -5.62
CA ASN A 163 10.72 12.79 -4.63
C ASN A 163 9.61 12.69 -3.58
N PRO A 164 9.87 13.07 -2.32
CA PRO A 164 8.85 13.09 -1.27
C PRO A 164 7.77 14.11 -1.63
N GLN A 165 6.54 13.63 -1.76
CA GLN A 165 5.37 14.45 -2.07
C GLN A 165 4.14 13.92 -1.33
N THR A 166 3.45 14.80 -0.60
CA THR A 166 2.19 14.50 0.09
C THR A 166 1.01 15.19 -0.59
N GLN A 167 -0.21 14.81 -0.24
CA GLN A 167 -1.41 15.48 -0.75
C GLN A 167 -1.53 16.93 -0.24
N ASP A 168 -0.99 17.23 0.94
CA ASP A 168 -0.97 18.58 1.51
C ASP A 168 -0.02 19.49 0.72
N ASP A 169 1.16 18.99 0.35
CA ASP A 169 2.14 19.73 -0.47
C ASP A 169 1.53 20.12 -1.83
N VAL A 170 0.89 19.16 -2.49
CA VAL A 170 0.21 19.40 -3.78
C VAL A 170 -0.92 20.40 -3.59
N ALA A 171 -1.74 20.21 -2.54
CA ALA A 171 -2.91 21.04 -2.25
C ALA A 171 -2.54 22.52 -2.03
N GLU A 172 -1.42 22.79 -1.34
CA GLU A 172 -0.90 24.13 -1.14
C GLU A 172 -0.58 24.81 -2.48
N VAL A 173 0.11 24.11 -3.39
CA VAL A 173 0.53 24.66 -4.69
C VAL A 173 -0.65 24.90 -5.63
N VAL A 174 -1.63 23.98 -5.67
CA VAL A 174 -2.79 24.11 -6.58
C VAL A 174 -3.98 24.86 -5.96
N GLU A 175 -3.81 25.39 -4.74
CA GLU A 175 -4.82 26.08 -3.94
C GLU A 175 -6.12 25.29 -3.72
N LEU A 176 -5.98 23.99 -3.46
CA LEU A 176 -7.08 23.08 -3.12
C LEU A 176 -6.94 22.57 -1.68
N THR A 177 -7.93 21.80 -1.22
CA THR A 177 -7.75 21.02 0.01
C THR A 177 -7.11 19.68 -0.32
N ALA A 178 -6.34 19.09 0.61
CA ALA A 178 -5.80 17.75 0.42
C ALA A 178 -6.89 16.69 0.16
N SER A 179 -8.07 16.87 0.78
CA SER A 179 -9.25 16.02 0.48
C SER A 179 -9.74 16.17 -0.96
N SER A 180 -9.68 17.36 -1.55
CA SER A 180 -10.00 17.58 -2.96
C SER A 180 -8.96 16.94 -3.87
N VAL A 181 -7.67 17.13 -3.59
CA VAL A 181 -6.57 16.49 -4.33
C VAL A 181 -6.72 14.97 -4.30
N SER A 182 -6.94 14.39 -3.11
CA SER A 182 -7.15 12.96 -2.91
C SER A 182 -8.26 12.39 -3.81
N ARG A 183 -9.40 13.10 -3.91
CA ARG A 183 -10.52 12.70 -4.80
C ARG A 183 -10.16 12.80 -6.27
N LEU A 184 -9.52 13.91 -6.67
CA LEU A 184 -9.18 14.19 -8.07
C LEU A 184 -8.16 13.19 -8.65
N VAL A 185 -7.25 12.66 -7.83
CA VAL A 185 -6.19 11.73 -8.27
C VAL A 185 -6.51 10.25 -8.03
N LYS A 186 -7.55 9.94 -7.26
CA LYS A 186 -7.83 8.58 -6.73
C LYS A 186 -7.82 7.49 -7.80
N PHE A 187 -8.48 7.75 -8.92
CA PHE A 187 -8.61 6.81 -10.05
C PHE A 187 -8.02 7.38 -11.34
N LEU A 188 -7.33 8.51 -11.26
CA LEU A 188 -6.72 9.15 -12.42
C LEU A 188 -5.50 8.35 -12.84
N LYS A 189 -5.46 7.99 -14.13
CA LYS A 189 -4.30 7.39 -14.79
C LYS A 189 -3.70 8.35 -15.81
N VAL A 190 -2.40 8.23 -15.99
CA VAL A 190 -1.62 9.05 -16.92
C VAL A 190 -0.67 8.15 -17.70
N SER A 191 -0.50 8.43 -19.00
CA SER A 191 0.52 7.79 -19.83
C SER A 191 1.85 8.51 -19.64
N PHE A 192 2.92 7.74 -19.39
CA PHE A 192 4.28 8.25 -19.32
C PHE A 192 4.91 8.30 -20.74
N PRO A 193 6.10 8.89 -20.89
CA PRO A 193 6.75 9.02 -22.19
C PRO A 193 7.16 7.69 -22.86
N ASP A 194 7.26 6.61 -22.09
CA ASP A 194 7.52 5.25 -22.54
C ASP A 194 6.24 4.46 -22.87
N ASP A 195 5.11 5.15 -23.02
CA ASP A 195 3.75 4.62 -23.22
C ASP A 195 3.22 3.75 -22.05
N SER A 196 3.95 3.69 -20.94
CA SER A 196 3.49 2.97 -19.75
C SER A 196 2.41 3.79 -19.02
N VAL A 197 1.36 3.12 -18.57
CA VAL A 197 0.23 3.76 -17.89
C VAL A 197 0.36 3.60 -16.38
N HIS A 198 0.39 4.71 -15.66
CA HIS A 198 0.54 4.72 -14.20
C HIS A 198 -0.62 5.46 -13.52
N PRO A 199 -1.02 5.03 -12.31
CA PRO A 199 -1.92 5.83 -11.49
C PRO A 199 -1.21 7.08 -11.00
N VAL A 200 -1.89 8.23 -11.02
CA VAL A 200 -1.31 9.51 -10.56
C VAL A 200 -0.96 9.47 -9.08
N SER A 201 -1.63 8.63 -8.29
CA SER A 201 -1.28 8.38 -6.88
C SER A 201 0.14 7.83 -6.69
N SER A 202 0.74 7.18 -7.69
CA SER A 202 2.14 6.73 -7.64
C SER A 202 3.15 7.88 -7.61
N LEU A 203 2.77 9.06 -8.12
CA LEU A 203 3.57 10.28 -8.10
C LEU A 203 3.48 11.03 -6.76
N ILE A 204 2.61 10.59 -5.84
CA ILE A 204 2.39 11.16 -4.51
C ILE A 204 2.68 10.07 -3.46
N PRO A 205 3.97 9.69 -3.25
CA PRO A 205 4.32 8.57 -2.38
C PRO A 205 3.98 8.81 -0.89
N GLY A 206 3.76 10.07 -0.49
CA GLY A 206 3.44 10.46 0.87
C GLY A 206 4.47 9.98 1.89
N HIS A 207 4.00 9.64 3.09
CA HIS A 207 4.85 9.08 4.15
C HIS A 207 5.38 7.66 3.86
N GLN A 208 5.01 7.07 2.72
CA GLN A 208 5.45 5.72 2.34
C GLN A 208 6.72 5.72 1.47
N ILE A 209 7.27 6.88 1.13
CA ILE A 209 8.44 6.98 0.24
C ILE A 209 9.63 6.12 0.69
N ASP A 210 10.01 6.15 1.97
CA ASP A 210 11.12 5.35 2.50
C ASP A 210 10.85 3.85 2.36
N ARG A 211 9.59 3.45 2.52
CA ARG A 211 9.16 2.07 2.32
C ARG A 211 9.25 1.68 0.84
N ILE A 212 8.75 2.51 -0.06
CA ILE A 212 8.77 2.27 -1.51
C ILE A 212 10.23 2.12 -1.99
N LYS A 213 11.11 3.05 -1.59
CA LYS A 213 12.54 3.01 -1.91
C LYS A 213 13.21 1.78 -1.28
N GLY A 214 12.94 1.50 -0.01
CA GLY A 214 13.52 0.36 0.70
C GLY A 214 13.12 -0.99 0.10
N GLU A 215 11.86 -1.16 -0.31
CA GLU A 215 11.37 -2.38 -0.98
C GLU A 215 11.98 -2.53 -2.38
N TYR A 216 12.10 -1.43 -3.14
CA TYR A 216 12.76 -1.43 -4.45
C TYR A 216 14.25 -1.81 -4.37
N LEU A 217 14.99 -1.19 -3.43
CA LEU A 217 16.41 -1.47 -3.20
C LEU A 217 16.64 -2.92 -2.76
N LEU A 218 15.75 -3.47 -1.94
CA LEU A 218 15.76 -4.91 -1.63
C LEU A 218 15.46 -5.74 -2.88
N GLY A 219 14.55 -5.30 -3.75
CA GLY A 219 14.34 -5.93 -5.07
C GLY A 219 15.64 -6.07 -5.86
N LEU A 220 16.41 -5.00 -6.00
CA LEU A 220 17.69 -5.00 -6.71
C LEU A 220 18.74 -5.94 -6.09
N LEU A 221 18.74 -6.08 -4.76
CA LEU A 221 19.65 -7.03 -4.09
C LEU A 221 19.31 -8.50 -4.33
N LYS A 222 18.14 -8.83 -4.90
CA LYS A 222 17.77 -10.22 -5.20
C LYS A 222 18.57 -10.80 -6.37
N ASP A 223 19.07 -9.94 -7.25
CA ASP A 223 19.89 -10.34 -8.38
C ASP A 223 21.28 -10.82 -7.93
N ASP A 224 21.67 -10.51 -6.70
CA ASP A 224 22.90 -10.97 -6.09
C ASP A 224 22.72 -12.36 -5.46
N ALA A 225 23.29 -13.37 -6.12
CA ALA A 225 23.25 -14.76 -5.70
C ALA A 225 23.91 -15.00 -4.32
N ASP A 226 24.79 -14.12 -3.83
CA ASP A 226 25.37 -14.25 -2.48
C ASP A 226 24.41 -13.76 -1.38
N LEU A 227 23.45 -12.91 -1.74
CA LEU A 227 22.50 -12.29 -0.81
C LEU A 227 21.13 -12.98 -0.84
N TYR A 228 20.70 -13.50 -1.99
CA TYR A 228 19.37 -14.06 -2.19
C TYR A 228 19.38 -15.42 -2.91
N HIS A 229 18.36 -16.22 -2.68
CA HIS A 229 18.10 -17.47 -3.39
C HIS A 229 16.61 -17.54 -3.73
N PRO A 230 16.20 -17.72 -4.99
CA PRO A 230 14.78 -17.71 -5.37
C PRO A 230 13.91 -18.69 -4.56
N GLU A 231 14.41 -19.90 -4.31
CA GLU A 231 13.66 -20.89 -3.53
C GLU A 231 13.74 -20.69 -2.02
N ARG A 232 14.89 -20.26 -1.48
CA ARG A 232 15.20 -20.21 -0.04
C ARG A 232 15.05 -18.82 0.58
N GLY A 233 14.88 -17.78 -0.24
CA GLY A 233 14.82 -16.38 0.17
C GLY A 233 16.19 -15.80 0.53
N TRP A 234 16.18 -14.82 1.43
CA TRP A 234 17.35 -14.07 1.88
C TRP A 234 18.38 -14.96 2.60
N LYS A 235 19.63 -14.99 2.11
CA LYS A 235 20.76 -15.72 2.71
C LYS A 235 21.41 -14.98 3.87
N LYS A 236 21.22 -13.66 3.96
CA LYS A 236 21.85 -12.77 4.94
C LYS A 236 20.82 -12.16 5.89
N SER A 237 21.28 -11.82 7.09
CA SER A 237 20.43 -11.14 8.08
C SER A 237 20.07 -9.71 7.66
N SER A 238 18.95 -9.17 8.17
CA SER A 238 18.53 -7.78 7.91
C SER A 238 19.59 -6.73 8.30
N LYS A 239 20.49 -7.03 9.25
CA LYS A 239 21.61 -6.15 9.61
C LYS A 239 22.67 -6.08 8.51
N VAL A 240 22.93 -7.22 7.85
CA VAL A 240 23.86 -7.28 6.72
C VAL A 240 23.22 -6.63 5.50
N LEU A 241 21.94 -6.93 5.21
CA LEU A 241 21.21 -6.30 4.12
C LEU A 241 21.12 -4.78 4.27
N ALA A 242 20.89 -4.26 5.48
CA ALA A 242 20.95 -2.82 5.74
C ALA A 242 22.30 -2.19 5.39
N ARG A 243 23.42 -2.90 5.67
CA ARG A 243 24.76 -2.45 5.30
C ARG A 243 25.00 -2.50 3.81
N GLU A 244 24.53 -3.55 3.12
CA GLU A 244 24.61 -3.66 1.66
C GLU A 244 23.83 -2.53 0.99
N ILE A 245 22.64 -2.18 1.50
CA ILE A 245 21.86 -1.06 0.97
C ILE A 245 22.62 0.27 1.13
N SER A 246 23.17 0.50 2.32
CA SER A 246 23.97 1.69 2.62
C SER A 246 25.24 1.76 1.77
N SER A 247 25.98 0.67 1.60
CA SER A 247 27.24 0.65 0.86
C SER A 247 27.05 0.75 -0.65
N ARG A 248 26.02 0.10 -1.22
CA ARG A 248 25.79 0.07 -2.67
C ARG A 248 24.99 1.26 -3.17
N PHE A 249 24.03 1.74 -2.38
CA PHE A 249 23.05 2.73 -2.84
C PHE A 249 23.04 4.01 -2.00
N GLY A 250 23.80 4.08 -0.90
CA GLY A 250 23.87 5.28 -0.06
C GLY A 250 22.67 5.52 0.85
N PHE A 251 21.75 4.54 0.98
CA PHE A 251 20.56 4.66 1.83
C PHE A 251 20.76 3.99 3.19
N GLU A 252 20.49 4.72 4.27
CA GLU A 252 20.58 4.19 5.62
C GLU A 252 19.21 3.76 6.16
N PHE A 253 19.03 2.45 6.35
CA PHE A 253 17.85 1.91 7.02
C PHE A 253 18.23 1.16 8.28
N ALA A 254 17.43 1.34 9.34
CA ALA A 254 17.56 0.52 10.53
C ALA A 254 17.28 -0.96 10.20
N PRO A 255 18.01 -1.93 10.78
CA PRO A 255 17.81 -3.36 10.51
C PRO A 255 16.37 -3.84 10.77
N ARG A 256 15.66 -3.21 11.73
CA ARG A 256 14.25 -3.49 12.01
C ARG A 256 13.33 -3.04 10.87
N THR A 257 13.66 -1.93 10.22
CA THR A 257 12.93 -1.39 9.07
C THR A 257 13.12 -2.28 7.85
N VAL A 258 14.36 -2.68 7.57
CA VAL A 258 14.67 -3.67 6.51
C VAL A 258 13.92 -4.98 6.72
N ARG A 259 13.85 -5.48 7.97
CA ARG A 259 13.05 -6.68 8.28
C ARG A 259 11.56 -6.50 7.94
N LYS A 260 10.98 -5.32 8.19
CA LYS A 260 9.58 -5.04 7.83
C LYS A 260 9.39 -5.04 6.31
N TYR A 261 10.32 -4.43 5.56
CA TYR A 261 10.26 -4.40 4.09
C TYR A 261 10.35 -5.81 3.49
N ILE A 262 11.23 -6.67 4.02
CA ILE A 262 11.29 -8.09 3.62
C ILE A 262 9.95 -8.80 3.85
N ALA A 263 9.31 -8.55 5.00
CA ALA A 263 8.00 -9.14 5.30
C ALA A 263 6.91 -8.66 4.33
N ASN A 264 6.91 -7.37 3.98
CA ASN A 264 5.96 -6.79 3.04
C ASN A 264 6.11 -7.35 1.62
N LEU A 265 7.33 -7.70 1.21
CA LEU A 265 7.59 -8.36 -0.07
C LEU A 265 7.05 -9.81 -0.12
N GLY A 266 6.47 -10.32 0.97
CA GLY A 266 5.96 -11.70 1.05
C GLY A 266 7.07 -12.75 1.15
N GLU A 267 8.31 -12.33 1.43
CA GLU A 267 9.50 -13.17 1.30
C GLU A 267 10.04 -13.70 2.62
N GLN A 268 9.24 -13.61 3.68
CA GLN A 268 9.50 -14.40 4.88
C GLN A 268 9.18 -15.88 4.60
N LYS A 269 10.09 -16.56 3.87
CA LYS A 269 10.15 -18.02 3.96
C LYS A 269 10.77 -18.38 5.30
N ASP A 270 10.02 -19.21 5.99
CA ASP A 270 10.06 -19.47 7.41
C ASP A 270 11.46 -19.88 7.89
N TYR A 271 12.19 -18.98 8.58
CA TYR A 271 13.21 -19.44 9.55
C TYR A 271 12.60 -20.40 10.58
N GLY A 272 11.26 -20.40 10.71
CA GLY A 272 10.48 -21.39 11.43
C GLY A 272 10.64 -22.82 10.91
N ASN A 273 11.00 -23.08 9.64
CA ASN A 273 11.23 -24.47 9.20
C ASN A 273 12.52 -25.05 9.79
N LYS A 274 13.60 -24.27 9.89
CA LYS A 274 14.80 -24.71 10.62
C LYS A 274 14.56 -24.82 12.12
N ALA A 275 13.74 -23.96 12.70
CA ALA A 275 13.38 -24.06 14.12
C ALA A 275 12.51 -25.29 14.40
N LYS A 276 11.49 -25.56 13.56
CA LYS A 276 10.62 -26.74 13.63
C LYS A 276 11.40 -28.04 13.36
N GLU A 277 12.30 -28.06 12.37
CA GLU A 277 13.20 -29.19 12.14
C GLU A 277 14.13 -29.42 13.33
N ASN A 278 14.68 -28.36 13.92
CA ASN A 278 15.53 -28.48 15.11
C ASN A 278 14.74 -28.93 16.34
N ILE A 279 13.50 -28.47 16.53
CA ILE A 279 12.60 -28.91 17.60
C ILE A 279 12.25 -30.38 17.43
N ALA A 280 11.79 -30.79 16.24
CA ALA A 280 11.49 -32.19 15.94
C ALA A 280 12.70 -33.11 16.12
N ARG A 281 13.90 -32.62 15.77
CA ARG A 281 15.15 -33.36 15.97
C ARG A 281 15.53 -33.46 17.45
N ILE A 282 15.27 -32.43 18.25
CA ILE A 282 15.46 -32.46 19.71
C ILE A 282 14.46 -33.40 20.37
N ASP A 283 13.18 -33.38 19.96
CA ASP A 283 12.14 -34.27 20.48
C ASP A 283 12.44 -35.75 20.15
N ALA A 284 12.94 -36.04 18.95
CA ALA A 284 13.37 -37.39 18.56
C ALA A 284 14.54 -37.90 19.42
N ILE A 285 15.51 -37.03 19.74
CA ILE A 285 16.64 -37.37 20.62
C ILE A 285 16.15 -37.64 22.05
N ILE A 286 15.21 -36.84 22.55
CA ILE A 286 14.62 -37.03 23.88
C ILE A 286 13.81 -38.33 23.95
N ALA A 287 13.06 -38.66 22.89
CA ALA A 287 12.32 -39.92 22.79
C ALA A 287 13.26 -41.14 22.76
N GLU A 288 14.34 -41.10 21.97
CA GLU A 288 15.34 -42.18 21.91
C GLU A 288 16.02 -42.38 23.28
N TYR A 289 16.30 -41.29 24.02
CA TYR A 289 16.82 -41.34 25.39
C TYR A 289 15.85 -41.99 26.39
N MET A 290 14.55 -41.68 26.29
CA MET A 290 13.54 -42.24 27.18
C MET A 290 13.28 -43.73 26.95
N GLU A 291 13.42 -44.21 25.71
CA GLU A 291 13.21 -45.64 25.38
C GLU A 291 14.42 -46.52 25.68
N ARG A 292 15.65 -46.01 25.50
CA ARG A 292 16.89 -46.79 25.67
C ARG A 292 18.02 -45.96 26.28
N PRO A 293 17.94 -45.63 27.59
CA PRO A 293 18.89 -44.75 28.26
C PRO A 293 20.32 -45.32 28.32
N ASP A 294 20.46 -46.64 28.30
CA ASP A 294 21.72 -47.40 28.32
C ASP A 294 22.54 -47.31 27.03
N LEU A 295 21.88 -47.11 25.89
CA LEU A 295 22.53 -46.95 24.58
C LEU A 295 22.90 -45.50 24.27
N PHE A 296 22.32 -44.55 24.97
CA PHE A 296 22.50 -43.12 24.71
C PHE A 296 23.91 -42.62 25.09
N ASP A 297 24.45 -43.13 26.19
CA ASP A 297 25.81 -42.80 26.65
C ASP A 297 26.90 -43.18 25.63
N SER A 298 26.66 -44.20 24.80
CA SER A 298 27.60 -44.63 23.75
C SER A 298 27.59 -43.73 22.50
N LYS A 299 26.50 -42.98 22.27
CA LYS A 299 26.28 -42.19 21.03
C LYS A 299 26.54 -40.69 21.20
N LEU A 300 26.69 -40.20 22.43
CA LEU A 300 26.87 -38.77 22.74
C LEU A 300 28.13 -38.14 22.12
N GLY A 301 29.17 -38.93 21.81
CA GLY A 301 30.41 -38.45 21.18
C GLY A 301 30.25 -37.91 19.75
N ALA A 302 29.11 -38.10 19.08
CA ALA A 302 28.91 -37.74 17.67
C ALA A 302 28.16 -36.42 17.43
N TRP A 303 27.61 -35.76 18.46
CA TRP A 303 26.64 -34.68 18.28
C TRP A 303 27.26 -33.29 18.52
N LYS A 304 27.52 -32.55 17.43
CA LYS A 304 28.02 -31.17 17.46
C LYS A 304 26.88 -30.15 17.53
N LEU A 305 26.24 -30.00 18.70
CA LEU A 305 25.29 -28.90 18.94
C LEU A 305 25.82 -27.95 20.03
N PRO A 306 25.76 -26.61 19.84
CA PRO A 306 26.21 -25.68 20.86
C PRO A 306 25.31 -25.75 22.11
N ALA A 307 25.88 -26.15 23.25
CA ALA A 307 25.17 -26.37 24.52
C ALA A 307 24.31 -25.18 25.00
N LYS A 308 24.61 -23.96 24.53
CA LYS A 308 23.86 -22.74 24.84
C LYS A 308 22.44 -22.73 24.26
N ASN A 309 22.21 -23.40 23.12
CA ASN A 309 20.90 -23.45 22.46
C ASN A 309 19.98 -24.51 23.08
N ILE A 310 20.56 -25.62 23.55
CA ILE A 310 19.84 -26.70 24.24
C ILE A 310 19.31 -26.21 25.60
N ARG A 311 20.12 -25.43 26.35
CA ARG A 311 19.70 -24.81 27.63
C ARG A 311 18.48 -23.91 27.50
N ARG A 312 18.37 -23.19 26.38
CA ARG A 312 17.28 -22.24 26.17
C ARG A 312 15.98 -22.97 25.83
N LEU A 313 16.05 -23.94 24.91
CA LEU A 313 14.89 -24.72 24.47
C LEU A 313 14.25 -25.54 25.59
N ILE A 314 15.03 -26.26 26.38
CA ILE A 314 14.46 -27.14 27.43
C ILE A 314 13.83 -26.32 28.57
N ARG A 315 14.41 -25.17 28.89
CA ARG A 315 13.92 -24.28 29.94
C ARG A 315 12.64 -23.55 29.53
N GLU A 316 12.54 -23.14 28.27
CA GLU A 316 11.39 -22.39 27.74
C GLU A 316 10.17 -23.30 27.48
N GLU A 317 10.36 -24.55 27.06
CA GLU A 317 9.25 -25.43 26.64
C GLU A 317 8.72 -26.35 27.74
N ARG A 318 9.54 -26.80 28.71
CA ARG A 318 9.14 -27.81 29.70
C ARG A 318 9.25 -27.40 31.16
N GLY A 319 9.72 -26.17 31.45
CA GLY A 319 9.86 -25.66 32.81
C GLY A 319 10.84 -26.45 33.70
N MET A 320 11.62 -27.37 33.12
CA MET A 320 12.58 -28.21 33.85
C MET A 320 13.94 -27.52 33.97
N VAL A 321 14.52 -27.56 35.16
CA VAL A 321 15.90 -27.11 35.42
C VAL A 321 16.80 -28.34 35.42
N ILE A 322 17.54 -28.55 34.33
CA ILE A 322 18.56 -29.61 34.29
C ILE A 322 19.75 -29.19 35.17
N PRO A 323 20.24 -30.05 36.08
CA PRO A 323 21.41 -29.76 36.91
C PRO A 323 22.65 -29.43 36.07
N LYS A 324 23.40 -28.41 36.47
CA LYS A 324 24.60 -27.91 35.77
C LYS A 324 25.63 -29.03 35.48
N GLN A 325 25.75 -29.99 36.39
CA GLN A 325 26.66 -31.14 36.33
C GLN A 325 26.37 -32.08 35.15
N TRP A 326 25.09 -32.24 34.77
CA TRP A 326 24.69 -33.06 33.62
C TRP A 326 24.98 -32.37 32.28
N ILE A 327 25.02 -31.04 32.30
CA ILE A 327 25.34 -30.22 31.13
C ILE A 327 26.86 -30.17 30.92
N GLU A 328 27.65 -30.20 32.00
CA GLU A 328 29.11 -30.26 31.95
C GLU A 328 29.61 -31.58 31.34
N ALA A 329 28.90 -32.70 31.58
CA ALA A 329 29.15 -33.99 30.92
C ALA A 329 28.83 -33.99 29.41
N LEU A 330 27.97 -33.08 28.94
CA LEU A 330 27.57 -32.93 27.52
C LEU A 330 28.46 -31.94 26.76
N THR A 331 29.41 -31.28 27.42
CA THR A 331 30.33 -30.30 26.81
C THR A 331 31.76 -30.82 26.80
N PHE A 332 32.43 -30.65 25.65
CA PHE A 332 33.65 -31.34 25.23
C PHE A 332 34.94 -31.10 26.07
N GLU A 333 34.90 -30.40 27.20
CA GLU A 333 36.14 -30.06 27.92
C GLU A 333 36.54 -31.03 29.05
N ASN A 334 35.72 -31.99 29.46
CA ASN A 334 36.07 -32.90 30.57
C ASN A 334 36.06 -34.40 30.24
N CYS A 335 35.97 -34.82 28.97
CA CYS A 335 36.00 -36.25 28.60
C CYS A 335 37.37 -36.95 28.76
N ASN A 336 38.36 -36.33 29.42
CA ASN A 336 39.62 -36.98 29.78
C ASN A 336 39.82 -37.20 31.29
N GLN A 337 38.80 -36.99 32.15
CA GLN A 337 38.93 -37.30 33.57
C GLN A 337 37.77 -38.18 34.10
N SER A 338 38.13 -39.45 34.30
CA SER A 338 37.65 -40.41 35.31
C SER A 338 36.16 -40.73 35.41
N GLN A 339 35.84 -42.00 35.12
CA GLN A 339 34.56 -42.68 35.27
C GLN A 339 34.06 -42.89 36.74
N GLU A 340 34.65 -42.24 37.75
CA GLU A 340 34.42 -42.64 39.16
C GLU A 340 33.41 -41.82 39.97
N ASN A 341 32.84 -40.72 39.44
CA ASN A 341 32.01 -39.81 40.26
C ASN A 341 30.64 -39.46 39.63
N LEU A 342 29.85 -40.47 39.26
CA LEU A 342 28.41 -40.27 39.03
C LEU A 342 27.64 -40.51 40.33
N PRO A 343 26.91 -39.51 40.88
CA PRO A 343 26.12 -39.68 42.09
C PRO A 343 24.92 -40.60 41.82
N LYS A 344 24.82 -41.69 42.58
CA LYS A 344 23.66 -42.60 42.59
C LYS A 344 22.47 -41.92 43.30
N ARG A 345 21.38 -41.73 42.56
CA ARG A 345 19.98 -41.47 42.97
C ARG A 345 19.71 -40.46 44.09
N ALA A 346 18.91 -39.44 43.75
CA ALA A 346 17.80 -39.01 44.61
C ALA A 346 16.72 -38.32 43.73
N PHE A 347 15.72 -39.09 43.30
CA PHE A 347 14.44 -38.53 42.90
C PHE A 347 13.72 -38.11 44.17
N SER A 348 13.49 -36.81 44.36
CA SER A 348 12.40 -36.34 45.23
C SER A 348 11.35 -35.71 44.33
N GLU A 349 10.28 -36.45 44.08
CA GLU A 349 9.03 -35.89 43.56
C GLU A 349 8.54 -34.81 44.53
N ARG A 350 8.24 -33.61 44.02
CA ARG A 350 7.42 -32.63 44.73
C ARG A 350 6.15 -32.37 43.94
N ARG A 351 5.04 -32.51 44.66
CA ARG A 351 3.69 -32.04 44.31
C ARG A 351 3.66 -30.53 44.13
#